data_AF-A0A173T4T0-F1
#
_entry.id   AF-A0A173T4T0-F1
#
_cell.length_a   1.000
_cell.length_b   1.000
_cell.length_c   1.000
_cell.angle_alpha   90.00
_cell.angle_beta   90.00
_cell.angle_gamma   90.00
#
_symmetry.space_group_name_H-M   'P 1'
#
loop_
_entity.id
_entity.type
_entity.pdbx_description
1 polymer ?
#
loop_
_entity_poly.entity_id
_entity_poly.type
_entity_poly.pdbx_seq_one_letter_code
_entity_poly.pdbx_strand_id
1 'polypeptide(L)'
;MASRRELLDSLKPGMHLDKNFFLKIYGYDITRPGFADDVIRRLEILGCSKARDYYTCIVSEYNHKHDQEMKRVSEWYAKQDTDKKGVSESRKQQEAEQQRTKSQILTEKLQLLKRKKELLMQE
;
A
#
# COMPACT_ATOMS: atom_id res chain seq x y z
N MET A 1 28.77 6.94 0.88
CA MET A 1 28.33 6.80 2.30
C MET A 1 29.35 5.95 3.03
N ALA A 2 29.78 6.34 4.24
CA ALA A 2 30.72 5.51 5.01
C ALA A 2 30.13 4.14 5.31
N SER A 3 30.90 3.06 5.14
CA SER A 3 30.46 1.68 5.40
C SER A 3 30.10 1.45 6.88
N ARG A 4 29.43 0.33 7.19
CA ARG A 4 29.10 -0.03 8.59
C ARG A 4 30.33 -0.11 9.49
N ARG A 5 31.44 -0.64 8.96
CA ARG A 5 32.71 -0.75 9.68
C ARG A 5 33.31 0.64 9.90
N GLU A 6 33.39 1.45 8.85
CA GLU A 6 33.84 2.84 8.96
C GLU A 6 33.01 3.67 9.95
N LEU A 7 31.69 3.42 10.05
CA LEU A 7 30.84 4.08 11.02
C LEU A 7 31.24 3.72 12.46
N LEU A 8 31.44 2.43 12.75
CA LEU A 8 31.89 1.98 14.07
C LEU A 8 33.29 2.50 14.42
N ASP A 9 34.20 2.50 13.44
CA ASP A 9 35.58 2.97 13.62
C ASP A 9 35.66 4.50 13.78
N SER A 10 34.67 5.23 13.26
CA SER A 10 34.58 6.68 13.41
C SER A 10 34.13 7.15 14.79
N LEU A 11 33.60 6.25 15.63
CA LEU A 11 33.08 6.56 16.97
C LEU A 11 34.19 7.00 17.92
N LYS A 12 34.04 8.22 18.45
CA LYS A 12 35.02 8.90 19.31
C LYS A 12 34.29 9.71 20.39
N PRO A 13 34.88 9.87 21.59
CA PRO A 13 34.30 10.74 22.61
C PRO A 13 34.16 12.18 22.10
N GLY A 14 33.10 12.87 22.53
CA GLY A 14 32.85 14.27 22.15
C GLY A 14 32.40 14.50 20.71
N MET A 15 32.09 13.44 19.95
CA MET A 15 31.49 13.59 18.62
C MET A 15 30.07 14.16 18.70
N HIS A 16 29.71 14.94 17.68
CA HIS A 16 28.35 15.46 17.56
C HIS A 16 27.41 14.35 17.05
N LEU A 17 26.44 13.97 17.88
CA LEU A 17 25.40 13.00 17.53
C LEU A 17 24.14 13.76 17.11
N ASP A 18 23.89 13.86 15.80
CA ASP A 18 22.69 14.50 15.27
C ASP A 18 21.59 13.48 14.93
N LYS A 19 20.41 13.99 14.54
CA LYS A 19 19.29 13.15 14.13
C LYS A 19 19.64 12.27 12.93
N ASN A 20 20.39 12.80 11.98
CA ASN A 20 20.78 12.08 10.75
C ASN A 20 21.71 10.91 11.05
N PHE A 21 22.57 11.03 12.05
CA PHE A 21 23.45 9.97 12.51
C PHE A 21 22.63 8.76 13.01
N PHE A 22 21.63 8.99 13.88
CA PHE A 22 20.76 7.91 14.36
C PHE A 22 19.88 7.31 13.25
N LEU A 23 19.39 8.12 12.31
CA LEU A 23 18.65 7.62 11.14
C LEU A 23 19.55 6.78 10.22
N LYS A 24 20.84 7.13 10.09
CA LYS A 24 21.82 6.32 9.34
C LYS A 24 22.04 4.97 10.00
N ILE A 25 22.14 4.93 11.34
CA ILE A 25 22.20 3.67 12.10
C ILE A 25 20.95 2.84 11.86
N TYR A 26 19.76 3.46 11.95
CA TYR A 26 18.48 2.80 11.68
C TYR A 26 18.43 2.20 10.27
N GLY A 27 18.88 2.93 9.25
CA GLY A 27 18.96 2.42 7.88
C GLY A 27 19.84 1.18 7.73
N TYR A 28 20.98 1.13 8.44
CA TYR A 28 21.80 -0.09 8.47
C TYR A 28 21.15 -1.23 9.24
N ASP A 29 20.45 -0.93 10.33
CA ASP A 29 19.79 -1.92 11.17
C ASP A 29 18.63 -2.61 10.45
N ILE A 30 17.89 -1.91 9.58
CA ILE A 30 16.85 -2.50 8.72
C ILE A 30 17.40 -3.64 7.86
N THR A 31 18.62 -3.47 7.32
CA THR A 31 19.26 -4.50 6.45
C THR A 31 20.09 -5.51 7.23
N ARG A 32 20.45 -5.21 8.47
CA ARG A 32 21.17 -6.10 9.39
C ARG A 32 20.71 -5.85 10.82
N PRO A 33 19.72 -6.62 11.29
CA PRO A 33 19.23 -6.53 12.65
C PRO A 33 20.36 -6.65 13.68
N GLY A 34 20.31 -5.81 14.71
CA GLY A 34 21.29 -5.78 15.81
C GLY A 34 22.49 -4.86 15.56
N PHE A 35 22.60 -4.24 14.38
CA PHE A 35 23.63 -3.23 14.14
C PHE A 35 23.42 -1.98 15.00
N ALA A 36 22.18 -1.55 15.22
CA ALA A 36 21.89 -0.43 16.11
C ALA A 36 22.34 -0.72 17.53
N ASP A 37 22.10 -1.94 18.03
CA ASP A 37 22.53 -2.36 19.36
C ASP A 37 24.06 -2.40 19.50
N ASP A 38 24.79 -2.81 18.46
CA ASP A 38 26.26 -2.77 18.42
C ASP A 38 26.76 -1.32 18.57
N VAL A 39 26.18 -0.38 17.81
CA VAL A 39 26.56 1.04 17.83
C VAL A 39 26.17 1.71 19.15
N ILE A 40 24.97 1.46 19.65
CA ILE A 40 24.48 2.01 20.93
C ILE A 40 25.38 1.57 22.07
N ARG A 41 25.72 0.28 22.17
CA ARG A 41 26.66 -0.22 23.19
C ARG A 41 28.01 0.48 23.11
N ARG A 42 28.52 0.73 21.90
CA ARG A 42 29.79 1.45 21.72
C ARG A 42 29.67 2.91 22.16
N LEU A 43 28.57 3.60 21.87
CA LEU A 43 28.32 4.96 22.32
C LEU A 43 28.21 5.07 23.84
N GLU A 44 27.56 4.10 24.49
CA GLU A 44 27.46 4.01 25.95
C GLU A 44 28.85 3.85 26.59
N ILE A 45 29.70 2.96 26.04
CA ILE A 45 31.10 2.79 26.48
C ILE A 45 31.90 4.09 26.30
N LEU A 46 31.63 4.87 25.26
CA LEU A 46 32.28 6.15 24.99
C LEU A 46 31.71 7.32 25.82
N GLY A 47 30.74 7.06 26.71
CA GLY A 47 30.21 8.02 27.68
C GLY A 47 28.84 8.59 27.35
N CYS A 48 28.16 8.14 26.28
CA CYS A 48 26.80 8.56 25.96
C CYS A 48 25.77 7.64 26.63
N SER A 49 25.49 7.88 27.91
CA SER A 49 24.55 7.04 28.69
C SER A 49 23.11 7.05 28.18
N LYS A 50 22.71 8.08 27.41
CA LYS A 50 21.37 8.23 26.81
C LYS A 50 21.30 7.83 25.34
N ALA A 51 22.32 7.14 24.81
CA ALA A 51 22.37 6.78 23.38
C ALA A 51 21.14 5.99 22.92
N ARG A 52 20.66 5.05 23.75
CA ARG A 52 19.44 4.28 23.47
C ARG A 52 18.20 5.17 23.43
N ASP A 53 18.03 6.06 24.40
CA ASP A 53 16.88 6.96 24.46
C ASP A 53 16.80 7.88 23.23
N TYR A 54 17.95 8.43 22.81
CA TYR A 54 18.02 9.26 21.60
C TYR A 54 17.66 8.46 20.35
N TYR A 55 18.24 7.27 20.18
CA TYR A 55 17.93 6.40 19.07
C TYR A 55 16.44 6.06 19.01
N THR A 56 15.86 5.59 20.12
CA THR A 56 14.45 5.20 20.20
C THR A 56 13.55 6.39 19.89
N CYS A 57 13.78 7.56 20.49
CA CYS A 57 12.98 8.76 20.24
C CYS A 57 12.99 9.16 18.75
N ILE A 58 14.17 9.20 18.14
CA ILE A 58 14.34 9.59 16.73
C ILE A 58 13.68 8.59 15.78
N VAL A 59 13.90 7.29 16.01
CA VAL A 59 13.32 6.23 15.17
C VAL A 59 11.81 6.16 15.32
N SER A 60 11.29 6.30 16.54
CA SER A 60 9.85 6.37 16.77
C SER A 60 9.21 7.58 16.08
N GLU A 61 9.83 8.75 16.13
CA GLU A 61 9.33 9.95 15.42
C GLU A 61 9.33 9.74 13.90
N TYR A 62 10.40 9.15 13.36
CA TYR A 62 10.50 8.85 11.93
C TYR A 62 9.43 7.84 11.49
N ASN A 63 9.32 6.71 12.20
CA ASN A 63 8.35 5.66 11.88
C ASN A 63 6.92 6.19 11.97
N HIS A 64 6.61 6.99 12.98
CA HIS A 64 5.29 7.58 13.11
C HIS A 64 4.92 8.46 11.91
N LYS A 65 5.85 9.30 11.43
CA LYS A 65 5.64 10.12 10.23
C LYS A 65 5.51 9.26 8.98
N HIS A 66 6.39 8.28 8.83
CA HIS A 66 6.37 7.35 7.70
C HIS A 66 5.06 6.56 7.62
N ASP A 67 4.58 6.04 8.75
CA ASP A 67 3.33 5.28 8.82
C ASP A 67 2.11 6.15 8.48
N GLN A 68 2.10 7.41 8.90
CA GLN A 68 1.04 8.35 8.52
C GLN A 68 1.03 8.62 7.01
N GLU A 69 2.20 8.78 6.39
CA GLU A 69 2.32 8.96 4.94
C GLU A 69 1.86 7.69 4.20
N MET A 70 2.33 6.52 4.63
CA MET A 70 1.99 5.24 4.03
C MET A 70 0.52 4.89 4.18
N LYS A 71 -0.13 5.31 5.28
CA LYS A 71 -1.58 5.16 5.46
C LYS A 71 -2.37 5.92 4.39
N ARG A 72 -1.97 7.15 4.07
CA ARG A 72 -2.65 7.94 3.01
C ARG A 72 -2.48 7.29 1.64
N VAL A 73 -1.29 6.77 1.37
CA VAL A 73 -0.99 6.07 0.10
C VAL A 73 -1.82 4.78 0.01
N SER A 74 -1.89 3.99 1.08
CA SER A 74 -2.68 2.75 1.08
C SER A 74 -4.17 3.01 0.93
N GLU A 75 -4.71 4.05 1.60
CA GLU A 75 -6.09 4.50 1.42
C GLU A 75 -6.38 4.93 -0.02
N TRP A 76 -5.43 5.61 -0.67
CA TRP A 76 -5.57 6.01 -2.08
C TRP A 76 -5.63 4.79 -3.00
N TYR A 77 -4.73 3.82 -2.82
CA TYR A 77 -4.75 2.58 -3.61
C TYR A 77 -6.02 1.76 -3.38
N ALA A 78 -6.53 1.70 -2.14
CA ALA A 78 -7.76 1.00 -1.82
C ALA A 78 -8.97 1.60 -2.57
N LYS A 79 -9.07 2.93 -2.62
CA LYS A 79 -10.14 3.64 -3.37
C LYS A 79 -10.08 3.35 -4.88
N GLN A 80 -8.88 3.32 -5.45
CA GLN A 80 -8.71 2.99 -6.86
C GLN A 80 -9.22 1.58 -7.20
N ASP A 81 -9.09 0.62 -6.27
CA ASP A 81 -9.59 -0.74 -6.48
C ASP A 81 -11.12 -0.83 -6.34
N THR A 82 -11.71 -0.10 -5.38
CA THR A 82 -13.18 -0.07 -5.21
C THR A 82 -13.88 0.56 -6.40
N ASP A 83 -13.34 1.67 -6.93
CA ASP A 83 -13.95 2.38 -8.06
C ASP A 83 -13.93 1.53 -9.33
N LYS A 84 -12.84 0.80 -9.57
CA LYS A 84 -12.72 -0.14 -10.71
C LYS A 84 -13.70 -1.32 -10.59
N LYS A 85 -13.87 -1.88 -9.39
CA LYS A 85 -14.85 -2.96 -9.15
C LYS A 85 -16.28 -2.47 -9.36
N GLY A 86 -16.64 -1.31 -8.82
CA GLY A 86 -17.99 -0.74 -8.98
C GLY A 86 -18.35 -0.47 -10.45
N VAL A 87 -17.41 0.05 -11.25
CA VAL A 87 -17.61 0.25 -12.70
C VAL A 87 -17.77 -1.07 -13.44
N SER A 88 -16.97 -2.08 -13.10
CA SER A 88 -17.06 -3.42 -13.72
C SER A 88 -18.39 -4.09 -13.43
N GLU A 89 -18.87 -4.04 -12.19
CA GLU A 89 -20.14 -4.63 -11.78
C GLU A 89 -21.34 -3.92 -12.42
N SER A 90 -21.34 -2.58 -12.44
CA SER A 90 -22.38 -1.79 -13.08
C SER A 90 -22.51 -2.11 -14.57
N ARG A 91 -21.36 -2.26 -15.26
CA ARG A 91 -21.34 -2.63 -16.68
C ARG A 91 -21.91 -4.03 -16.93
N LYS A 92 -21.55 -5.01 -16.09
CA LYS A 92 -22.10 -6.38 -16.19
C LYS A 92 -23.61 -6.42 -15.97
N GLN A 93 -24.13 -5.63 -15.02
CA GLN A 93 -25.57 -5.54 -14.78
C GLN A 93 -26.29 -4.93 -15.99
N GLN A 94 -25.76 -3.84 -16.54
CA GLN A 94 -26.34 -3.18 -17.71
C GLN A 94 -26.33 -4.10 -18.95
N GLU A 95 -25.25 -4.83 -19.18
CA GLU A 95 -25.15 -5.81 -20.27
C GLU A 95 -26.16 -6.96 -20.10
N ALA A 96 -26.31 -7.48 -18.88
CA ALA A 96 -27.29 -8.53 -18.58
C ALA A 96 -28.74 -8.06 -18.78
N GLU A 97 -29.05 -6.83 -18.38
CA GLU A 97 -30.38 -6.24 -18.55
C GLU A 97 -30.70 -6.02 -20.04
N GLN A 98 -29.77 -5.46 -20.81
CA GLN A 98 -29.93 -5.33 -22.27
C GLN A 98 -30.15 -6.69 -22.95
N GLN A 99 -29.45 -7.73 -22.50
CA GLN A 99 -29.59 -9.05 -23.07
C GLN A 99 -30.96 -9.68 -22.75
N ARG A 100 -31.47 -9.49 -21.54
CA ARG A 100 -32.84 -9.89 -21.16
C ARG A 100 -33.89 -9.19 -22.02
N THR A 101 -33.78 -7.88 -22.20
CA THR A 101 -34.71 -7.10 -23.03
C THR A 101 -34.68 -7.56 -24.48
N LYS A 102 -33.49 -7.80 -25.04
CA LYS A 102 -33.34 -8.34 -26.41
C LYS A 102 -34.01 -9.70 -26.54
N SER A 103 -33.79 -10.62 -25.59
CA SER A 103 -34.42 -11.94 -25.59
C SER A 103 -35.95 -11.87 -25.50
N GLN A 104 -36.49 -10.98 -24.67
CA GLN A 104 -37.94 -10.77 -24.55
C GLN A 104 -38.53 -10.29 -25.88
N ILE A 105 -37.98 -9.23 -26.47
CA ILE A 105 -38.43 -8.70 -27.77
C ILE A 105 -38.38 -9.77 -28.86
N LEU A 106 -37.32 -10.59 -28.89
CA LEU A 106 -37.18 -11.66 -29.87
C LEU A 106 -38.27 -12.72 -29.72
N THR A 107 -38.60 -13.05 -28.47
CA THR A 107 -39.65 -14.02 -28.14
C THR A 107 -41.04 -13.50 -28.53
N GLU A 108 -41.33 -12.24 -28.23
CA GLU A 108 -42.58 -11.56 -28.63
C GLU A 108 -42.74 -11.52 -30.15
N LYS A 109 -41.68 -11.12 -30.88
CA LYS A 109 -41.67 -11.15 -32.35
C LYS A 109 -41.95 -12.54 -32.89
N LEU A 110 -41.38 -13.57 -32.28
CA LEU A 110 -41.56 -14.96 -32.71
C LEU A 110 -43.01 -15.44 -32.46
N GLN A 111 -43.64 -15.02 -31.35
CA GLN A 111 -45.06 -15.27 -31.10
C GLN A 111 -45.96 -14.55 -32.11
N LEU A 112 -45.68 -13.28 -32.41
CA LEU A 112 -46.42 -12.51 -33.42
C LEU A 112 -46.35 -13.16 -34.81
N LEU A 113 -45.17 -13.63 -35.22
CA LEU A 113 -44.98 -14.31 -36.50
C LEU A 113 -45.76 -15.62 -36.59
N LYS A 114 -45.79 -16.42 -35.50
CA LYS A 114 -46.60 -17.64 -35.43
C LYS A 114 -48.08 -17.33 -35.60
N ARG A 115 -48.59 -16.33 -34.89
CA ARG A 115 -50.00 -15.92 -34.96
C ARG A 115 -50.38 -15.38 -36.33
N LYS A 116 -49.50 -14.60 -36.97
CA LYS A 116 -49.70 -14.13 -38.35
C LYS A 116 -49.78 -15.31 -39.34
N LYS A 117 -48.93 -16.32 -39.17
CA LYS A 117 -48.95 -17.52 -40.02
C LYS A 117 -50.25 -18.30 -39.86
N GLU A 118 -50.76 -18.47 -38.63
CA GLU A 118 -52.03 -19.16 -38.38
C GLU A 118 -53.20 -18.45 -39.07
N LEU A 119 -53.27 -17.12 -38.99
CA LEU A 119 -54.32 -16.33 -39.65
C LEU A 119 -54.29 -16.46 -41.17
N LEU A 120 -53.10 -16.46 -41.78
CA LEU A 120 -52.93 -16.64 -43.23
C LEU A 120 -53.24 -18.05 -43.73
N MET A 121 -53.33 -19.04 -42.84
CA MET A 121 -53.68 -20.43 -43.17
C MET A 121 -55.17 -20.73 -42.97
N GLN A 122 -55.94 -19.76 -42.46
CA GLN A 122 -57.40 -19.87 -42.25
C GLN A 122 -58.23 -19.18 -43.36
N GLU A 123 -57.59 -18.50 -44.31
CA GLU A 123 -58.16 -18.04 -45.59
C GLU A 123 -57.83 -19.01 -46.73
#